data_AF-A0A0N8T6T1-F1
#
_entry.id   AF-A0A0N8T6T1-F1
#
_cell.length_a   1.000
_cell.length_b   1.000
_cell.length_c   1.000
_cell.angle_alpha   90.00
_cell.angle_beta   90.00
_cell.angle_gamma   90.00
#
_symmetry.space_group_name_H-M   'P 1'
#
loop_
_entity.id
_entity.type
_entity.pdbx_description
1 polymer ?
#
loop_
_entity_poly.entity_id
_entity_poly.type
_entity_poly.pdbx_seq_one_letter_code
_entity_poly.pdbx_strand_id
1 'polypeptide(L)'
;DLATSVLGYIDPANGRYVLNTQCGIAEDAGISAPALCRLMKTLDDAGYVYRRIERIRLDEKDDNGLHLVRTRVLIRFTKLFWKDLGLAYVHERVQKSAKKRRDAQLRDIGQQRLADMEKHSLELQRRETSRQRWQAKENREAGVPDTQDVADSSTSMPGSNTVSSALDRLLASRTRKA
;
A
#
# COMPACT_ATOMS: atom_id res chain seq x y z
N ASP A 1 5.26 1.76 -19.76
CA ASP A 1 6.40 1.40 -18.89
C ASP A 1 6.62 -0.11 -18.97
N LEU A 2 7.83 -0.54 -19.34
CA LEU A 2 8.15 -1.97 -19.54
C LEU A 2 8.03 -2.77 -18.24
N ALA A 3 8.35 -2.15 -17.09
CA ALA A 3 8.31 -2.81 -15.78
C ALA A 3 6.90 -3.24 -15.37
N THR A 4 5.92 -2.36 -15.63
CA THR A 4 4.51 -2.59 -15.32
C THR A 4 3.77 -3.28 -16.47
N SER A 5 4.35 -3.28 -17.67
CA SER A 5 3.78 -3.81 -18.90
C SER A 5 2.42 -3.19 -19.24
N VAL A 6 2.18 -1.96 -18.75
CA VAL A 6 0.96 -1.20 -19.01
C VAL A 6 1.19 -0.22 -20.15
N LEU A 7 0.17 -0.06 -20.98
CA LEU A 7 0.12 0.93 -22.06
C LEU A 7 -0.27 2.31 -21.49
N GLY A 8 0.57 3.30 -21.77
CA GLY A 8 0.41 4.68 -21.30
C GLY A 8 1.53 5.55 -21.85
N TYR A 9 1.41 6.86 -21.72
CA TYR A 9 2.41 7.82 -22.18
C TYR A 9 3.01 8.59 -21.00
N ILE A 10 4.19 9.16 -21.21
CA ILE A 10 4.77 10.13 -20.28
C ILE A 10 4.32 11.49 -20.77
N ASP A 11 3.59 12.23 -19.95
CA ASP A 11 3.24 13.61 -20.23
C ASP A 11 4.54 14.44 -20.27
N PRO A 12 4.93 15.00 -21.44
CA PRO A 12 6.19 15.71 -21.59
C PRO A 12 6.21 17.03 -20.79
N ALA A 13 5.06 17.61 -20.45
CA ALA A 13 5.00 18.86 -19.68
C ALA A 13 5.33 18.63 -18.20
N ASN A 14 4.90 17.50 -17.64
CA ASN A 14 4.96 17.24 -16.20
C ASN A 14 5.82 16.02 -15.81
N GLY A 15 6.33 15.27 -16.80
CA GLY A 15 7.07 14.01 -16.59
C GLY A 15 6.25 12.88 -15.98
N ARG A 16 4.93 13.05 -15.85
CA ARG A 16 4.04 12.09 -15.20
C ARG A 16 3.65 10.97 -16.16
N TYR A 17 3.75 9.72 -15.71
CA TYR A 17 3.18 8.60 -16.45
C TYR A 17 1.65 8.61 -16.35
N VAL A 18 0.98 8.75 -17.48
CA VAL A 18 -0.47 8.79 -17.61
C VAL A 18 -0.93 7.54 -18.36
N LEU A 19 -1.95 6.87 -17.83
CA LEU A 19 -2.61 5.78 -18.54
C LEU A 19 -3.31 6.37 -19.76
N ASN A 20 -2.92 5.94 -20.95
CA ASN A 20 -3.55 6.44 -22.16
C ASN A 20 -4.97 5.86 -22.26
N THR A 21 -5.92 6.69 -22.70
CA THR A 21 -7.24 6.17 -23.04
C THR A 21 -7.13 5.42 -24.36
N GLN A 22 -7.99 4.42 -24.58
CA GLN A 22 -7.95 3.66 -25.82
C GLN A 22 -8.17 4.55 -27.05
N CYS A 23 -8.97 5.60 -26.93
CA CYS A 23 -9.16 6.60 -27.98
C CYS A 23 -7.87 7.38 -28.24
N GLY A 24 -7.19 7.85 -27.19
CA GLY A 24 -5.90 8.55 -27.34
C GLY A 24 -4.83 7.67 -28.01
N ILE A 25 -4.73 6.39 -27.63
CA ILE A 25 -3.81 5.45 -28.30
C ILE A 25 -4.16 5.30 -29.79
N ALA A 26 -5.45 5.26 -30.12
CA ALA A 26 -5.89 5.12 -31.50
C ALA A 26 -5.54 6.36 -32.33
N GLU A 27 -5.78 7.55 -31.78
CA GLU A 27 -5.41 8.84 -32.36
C GLU A 27 -3.89 8.93 -32.56
N ASP A 28 -3.10 8.66 -31.52
CA ASP A 28 -1.63 8.70 -31.57
C ASP A 28 -1.04 7.72 -32.60
N ALA A 29 -1.65 6.54 -32.74
CA ALA A 29 -1.22 5.50 -33.67
C ALA A 29 -1.77 5.69 -35.09
N GLY A 30 -2.60 6.72 -35.33
CA GLY A 30 -3.23 6.97 -36.64
C GLY A 30 -4.17 5.86 -37.08
N ILE A 31 -4.72 5.08 -36.14
CA ILE A 31 -5.65 3.97 -36.43
C ILE A 31 -7.04 4.29 -35.87
N SER A 32 -8.07 3.72 -36.49
CA SER A 32 -9.43 3.88 -35.96
C SER A 32 -9.57 3.18 -34.60
N ALA A 33 -10.26 3.82 -33.66
CA ALA A 33 -10.53 3.24 -32.34
C ALA A 33 -11.20 1.84 -32.39
N PRO A 34 -12.14 1.56 -33.34
CA PRO A 34 -12.68 0.21 -33.51
C PRO A 34 -11.64 -0.82 -33.96
N ALA A 35 -10.70 -0.44 -34.84
CA ALA A 35 -9.62 -1.32 -35.26
C ALA A 35 -8.69 -1.66 -34.09
N LEU A 36 -8.31 -0.67 -33.29
CA LEU A 36 -7.53 -0.88 -32.08
C LEU A 36 -8.27 -1.78 -31.07
N CYS A 37 -9.58 -1.60 -30.93
CA CYS A 37 -10.39 -2.43 -30.04
C CYS A 37 -10.43 -3.90 -30.48
N ARG A 38 -10.59 -4.16 -31.77
CA ARG A 38 -10.52 -5.52 -32.32
C ARG A 38 -9.14 -6.13 -32.13
N LEU A 39 -8.07 -5.39 -32.42
CA LEU A 39 -6.70 -5.85 -32.19
C LEU A 39 -6.48 -6.24 -30.72
N MET A 40 -6.87 -5.37 -29.80
CA MET A 40 -6.71 -5.62 -28.35
C MET A 40 -7.55 -6.81 -27.89
N LYS A 41 -8.70 -7.07 -28.50
CA LYS A 41 -9.48 -8.29 -28.26
C LYS A 41 -8.74 -9.53 -28.76
N THR A 42 -8.21 -9.52 -29.98
CA THR A 42 -7.44 -10.65 -30.52
C THR A 42 -6.19 -10.96 -29.67
N LEU A 43 -5.50 -9.94 -29.18
CA LEU A 43 -4.35 -10.11 -28.29
C LEU A 43 -4.73 -10.68 -26.91
N ASP A 44 -5.91 -10.33 -26.40
CA ASP A 44 -6.48 -10.89 -25.17
C ASP A 44 -6.86 -12.37 -25.37
N ASP A 45 -7.52 -12.68 -26.49
CA ASP A 45 -7.88 -14.05 -26.87
C ASP A 45 -6.63 -14.94 -27.07
N ALA A 46 -5.54 -14.37 -27.59
CA ALA A 46 -4.23 -15.04 -27.72
C ALA A 46 -3.44 -15.12 -26.40
N GLY A 47 -3.92 -14.53 -25.31
CA GLY A 47 -3.24 -14.52 -24.00
C GLY A 47 -2.02 -13.61 -23.92
N TYR A 48 -1.83 -12.71 -24.89
CA TYR A 48 -0.74 -11.72 -24.90
C TYR A 48 -1.05 -10.49 -24.05
N VAL A 49 -2.32 -10.23 -23.80
CA VAL A 49 -2.78 -9.09 -23.01
C VAL A 49 -3.78 -9.56 -21.97
N TYR A 50 -3.81 -8.89 -20.82
CA TYR A 50 -4.90 -8.92 -19.86
C TYR A 50 -5.60 -7.56 -19.88
N ARG A 51 -6.92 -7.55 -20.11
CA ARG A 51 -7.72 -6.33 -20.10
C ARG A 51 -8.61 -6.25 -18.87
N ARG A 52 -8.56 -5.12 -18.17
CA ARG A 52 -9.53 -4.78 -17.11
C ARG A 52 -10.36 -3.60 -17.58
N ILE A 53 -11.66 -3.82 -17.72
CA ILE A 53 -12.62 -2.80 -18.14
C ILE A 53 -13.37 -2.29 -16.91
N GLU A 54 -13.39 -0.99 -16.74
CA GLU A 54 -14.09 -0.30 -15.66
C GLU A 54 -15.00 0.76 -16.27
N ARG A 55 -16.29 0.75 -15.91
CA ARG A 55 -17.26 1.75 -16.37
C ARG A 55 -17.57 2.69 -15.23
N ILE A 56 -17.22 3.96 -15.43
CA ILE A 56 -17.40 5.01 -14.43
C ILE A 56 -18.53 5.90 -14.91
N ARG A 57 -19.58 6.03 -14.08
CA ARG A 57 -20.63 7.03 -14.28
C ARG A 57 -20.06 8.39 -13.91
N LEU A 58 -20.23 9.36 -14.79
CA LEU A 58 -19.89 10.75 -14.55
C LEU A 58 -21.11 11.48 -13.98
N ASP A 59 -20.84 12.50 -13.18
CA ASP A 59 -21.90 13.35 -12.63
C ASP A 59 -22.51 14.25 -13.72
N GLU A 60 -21.73 14.57 -14.75
CA GLU A 60 -22.19 15.23 -15.97
C GLU A 60 -23.29 14.44 -16.68
N LYS A 61 -24.30 15.17 -17.14
CA LYS A 61 -25.44 14.64 -17.89
C LYS A 61 -25.42 15.17 -19.32
N ASP A 62 -25.91 14.36 -20.25
CA ASP A 62 -26.18 14.81 -21.61
C ASP A 62 -27.42 15.73 -21.67
N ASP A 63 -27.69 16.30 -22.84
CA ASP A 63 -28.86 17.18 -23.08
C ASP A 63 -30.21 16.50 -22.79
N ASN A 64 -30.22 15.16 -22.73
CA ASN A 64 -31.39 14.33 -22.42
C ASN A 64 -31.46 13.94 -20.93
N GLY A 65 -30.55 14.44 -20.09
CA GLY A 65 -30.51 14.19 -18.66
C GLY A 65 -29.92 12.83 -18.25
N LEU A 66 -29.32 12.06 -19.17
CA LEU A 66 -28.63 10.81 -18.88
C LEU A 66 -27.20 11.08 -18.41
N HIS A 67 -26.77 10.36 -17.38
CA HIS A 67 -25.39 10.40 -16.92
C HIS A 67 -24.44 9.87 -17.99
N LEU A 68 -23.41 10.66 -18.32
CA LEU A 68 -22.33 10.23 -19.18
C LEU A 68 -21.58 9.06 -18.53
N VAL A 69 -21.21 8.06 -19.32
CA VAL A 69 -20.44 6.90 -18.83
C VAL A 69 -19.09 6.86 -19.53
N ARG A 70 -18.02 7.02 -18.75
CA ARG A 70 -16.65 6.86 -19.25
C ARG A 70 -16.19 5.43 -19.00
N THR A 71 -15.85 4.73 -20.07
CA THR A 71 -15.22 3.40 -19.98
C THR A 71 -13.71 3.57 -19.92
N ARG A 72 -13.09 3.10 -18.84
CA ARG A 72 -11.63 2.99 -18.71
C ARG A 72 -11.21 1.55 -18.97
N VAL A 73 -10.19 1.37 -19.80
CA VAL A 73 -9.64 0.05 -20.09
C VAL A 73 -8.16 0.07 -19.70
N LEU A 74 -7.80 -0.76 -18.73
CA LEU A 74 -6.41 -1.05 -18.41
C LEU A 74 -5.96 -2.25 -19.23
N ILE A 75 -4.89 -2.05 -20.00
CA ILE A 75 -4.29 -3.05 -20.87
C ILE A 75 -2.92 -3.38 -20.29
N ARG A 76 -2.71 -4.65 -19.92
CA ARG A 76 -1.43 -5.14 -19.42
C ARG A 76 -0.92 -6.28 -20.30
N PHE A 77 0.28 -6.16 -20.85
CA PHE A 77 0.92 -7.25 -21.58
C PHE A 77 1.35 -8.38 -20.63
N THR A 78 1.14 -9.62 -21.06
CA THR A 78 1.55 -10.81 -20.32
C THR A 78 3.02 -11.14 -20.58
N LYS A 79 3.58 -12.07 -19.81
CA LYS A 79 4.94 -12.57 -20.06
C LYS A 79 5.06 -13.30 -21.39
N LEU A 80 3.98 -13.91 -21.87
CA LEU A 80 3.96 -14.66 -23.12
C LEU A 80 4.30 -13.74 -24.30
N PHE A 81 3.66 -12.57 -24.36
CA PHE A 81 3.94 -11.54 -25.36
C PHE A 81 5.45 -11.21 -25.45
N TRP A 82 6.10 -10.99 -24.31
CA TRP A 82 7.53 -10.66 -24.28
C TRP A 82 8.44 -11.85 -24.60
N LYS A 83 8.01 -13.08 -24.31
CA LYS A 83 8.74 -14.30 -24.69
C LYS A 83 8.72 -14.49 -26.20
N ASP A 84 7.56 -14.38 -26.82
CA ASP A 84 7.40 -14.61 -28.25
C ASP A 84 8.03 -13.47 -29.07
N LEU A 85 8.12 -12.27 -28.49
CA LEU A 85 8.90 -11.15 -29.04
C LEU A 85 10.42 -11.30 -28.87
N GLY A 86 10.89 -12.30 -28.11
CA GLY A 86 12.32 -12.51 -27.81
C GLY A 86 12.91 -11.56 -26.77
N LEU A 87 12.07 -10.79 -26.05
CA LEU A 87 12.47 -9.78 -25.07
C LEU A 87 12.30 -10.21 -23.61
N ALA A 88 12.09 -11.52 -23.36
CA ALA A 88 11.84 -12.05 -22.02
C ALA A 88 12.89 -11.62 -20.99
N TYR A 89 14.17 -11.71 -21.34
CA TYR A 89 15.26 -11.34 -20.43
C TYR A 89 15.22 -9.86 -20.03
N VAL A 90 14.96 -8.97 -21.00
CA VAL A 90 14.88 -7.53 -20.77
C VAL A 90 13.68 -7.21 -19.88
N HIS A 91 12.53 -7.80 -20.18
CA HIS A 91 11.30 -7.65 -19.39
C HIS A 91 11.52 -8.07 -17.94
N GLU A 92 12.08 -9.27 -17.71
CA GLU A 92 12.36 -9.76 -16.35
C GLU A 92 13.36 -8.89 -15.60
N ARG A 93 14.42 -8.44 -16.27
CA ARG A 93 15.44 -7.58 -15.65
C ARG A 93 14.83 -6.27 -15.16
N VAL A 94 14.01 -5.63 -15.99
CA VAL A 94 13.33 -4.37 -15.64
C VAL A 94 12.27 -4.60 -14.56
N GLN A 95 11.53 -5.70 -14.62
CA GLN A 95 10.56 -6.03 -13.57
C GLN A 95 11.24 -6.27 -12.21
N LYS A 96 12.37 -6.98 -12.19
CA LYS A 96 13.17 -7.22 -10.97
C LYS A 96 13.72 -5.91 -10.40
N SER A 97 14.24 -5.02 -11.25
CA SER A 97 14.78 -3.74 -10.78
C SER A 97 13.68 -2.83 -10.20
N ALA A 98 12.52 -2.77 -10.85
CA ALA A 98 11.37 -2.03 -10.36
C ALA A 98 10.83 -2.60 -9.04
N LYS A 99 10.74 -3.94 -8.93
CA LYS A 99 10.36 -4.60 -7.67
C LYS A 99 11.35 -4.27 -6.55
N LYS A 100 12.66 -4.37 -6.81
CA LYS A 100 13.70 -4.01 -5.83
C LYS A 100 13.58 -2.56 -5.36
N ARG A 101 13.30 -1.62 -6.28
CA ARG A 101 13.09 -0.21 -5.95
C ARG A 101 11.84 -0.02 -5.08
N ARG A 102 10.74 -0.68 -5.42
CA ARG A 102 9.49 -0.63 -4.63
C ARG A 102 9.69 -1.23 -3.25
N ASP A 103 10.39 -2.35 -3.14
CA ASP A 103 10.66 -3.00 -1.85
C ASP A 103 11.52 -2.12 -0.93
N ALA A 104 12.48 -1.37 -1.48
CA ALA A 104 13.23 -0.37 -0.73
C ALA A 104 12.31 0.76 -0.22
N GLN A 105 11.51 1.36 -1.10
CA GLN A 105 10.55 2.40 -0.72
C GLN A 105 9.56 1.94 0.36
N LEU A 106 9.07 0.71 0.27
CA LEU A 106 8.16 0.15 1.28
C LEU A 106 8.84 -0.05 2.63
N ARG A 107 10.12 -0.40 2.66
CA ARG A 107 10.91 -0.48 3.90
C ARG A 107 11.07 0.90 4.52
N ASP A 108 11.39 1.91 3.73
CA ASP A 108 11.57 3.28 4.21
C ASP A 108 10.26 3.82 4.81
N ILE A 109 9.14 3.62 4.12
CA ILE A 109 7.80 3.97 4.63
C ILE A 109 7.46 3.19 5.90
N GLY A 110 7.83 1.90 5.96
CA GLY A 110 7.64 1.07 7.16
C GLY A 110 8.41 1.61 8.36
N GLN A 111 9.67 2.00 8.16
CA GLN A 111 10.51 2.61 9.19
C GLN A 111 9.96 3.96 9.66
N GLN A 112 9.50 4.80 8.73
CA GLN A 112 8.86 6.08 9.06
C GLN A 112 7.61 5.87 9.93
N ARG A 113 6.73 4.93 9.54
CA ARG A 113 5.52 4.62 10.33
C ARG A 113 5.85 4.12 11.74
N LEU A 114 6.86 3.27 11.88
CA LEU A 114 7.30 2.80 13.20
C LEU A 114 7.84 3.96 14.05
N ALA A 115 8.67 4.82 13.48
CA ALA A 115 9.18 6.01 14.18
C ALA A 115 8.06 6.97 14.60
N ASP A 116 7.03 7.14 13.76
CA ASP A 116 5.87 7.98 14.08
C ASP A 116 5.01 7.36 15.19
N MET A 117 4.83 6.04 15.18
CA MET A 117 4.14 5.31 16.26
C MET A 117 4.91 5.39 17.58
N GLU A 118 6.24 5.26 17.55
CA GLU A 118 7.09 5.41 18.74
C GLU A 118 7.00 6.82 19.32
N LYS A 119 7.08 7.85 18.48
CA LYS A 119 6.89 9.26 18.90
C LYS A 119 5.52 9.47 19.53
N HIS A 120 4.47 8.97 18.89
CA HIS A 120 3.11 9.09 19.40
C HIS A 120 2.93 8.37 20.75
N SER A 121 3.52 7.17 20.91
CA SER A 121 3.50 6.43 22.17
C SER A 121 4.24 7.16 23.29
N LEU A 122 5.43 7.71 23.01
CA LEU A 122 6.20 8.50 23.97
C LEU A 122 5.47 9.78 24.37
N GLU A 123 4.80 10.44 23.43
CA GLU A 123 4.00 11.62 23.71
C GLU A 123 2.80 11.30 24.61
N LEU A 124 2.10 10.20 24.37
CA LEU A 124 1.03 9.72 25.24
C LEU A 124 1.54 9.46 26.66
N GLN A 125 2.67 8.74 26.81
CA GLN A 125 3.28 8.50 28.12
C GLN A 125 3.70 9.80 28.83
N ARG A 126 4.24 10.78 28.09
CA ARG A 126 4.55 12.11 28.65
C ARG A 126 3.29 12.83 29.13
N ARG A 127 2.19 12.75 28.38
CA ARG A 127 0.91 13.35 28.77
C ARG A 127 0.31 12.65 30.00
N GLU A 128 0.38 11.33 30.08
CA GLU A 128 -0.08 10.55 31.23
C GLU A 128 0.73 10.85 32.49
N THR A 129 2.06 10.84 32.41
CA THR A 129 2.92 11.18 33.54
C THR A 129 2.72 12.63 34.00
N SER A 130 2.48 13.56 33.07
CA SER A 130 2.16 14.96 33.40
C SER A 130 0.81 15.07 34.11
N ARG A 131 -0.22 14.34 33.64
CA ARG A 131 -1.52 14.25 34.31
C ARG A 131 -1.41 13.66 35.72
N GLN A 132 -0.67 12.57 35.89
CA GLN A 132 -0.44 11.94 37.20
C GLN A 132 0.27 12.89 38.16
N ARG A 133 1.29 13.63 37.70
CA ARG A 133 1.99 14.63 38.52
C ARG A 133 1.07 15.79 38.91
N TRP A 134 0.21 16.23 37.98
CA TRP A 134 -0.77 17.27 38.25
C TRP A 134 -1.81 16.81 39.29
N GLN A 135 -2.36 15.61 39.13
CA GLN A 135 -3.28 14.99 40.10
C GLN A 135 -2.62 14.80 41.48
N ALA A 136 -1.37 14.35 41.52
CA ALA A 136 -0.62 14.20 42.78
C ALA A 136 -0.38 15.55 43.48
N LYS A 137 -0.16 16.62 42.72
CA LYS A 137 -0.06 17.99 43.25
C LYS A 137 -1.41 18.47 43.78
N GLU A 138 -2.48 18.26 43.04
CA GLU A 138 -3.85 18.65 43.42
C GLU A 138 -4.29 17.92 44.71
N ASN A 139 -4.03 16.61 44.82
CA ASN A 139 -4.30 15.84 46.05
C ASN A 139 -3.53 16.36 47.26
N ARG A 140 -2.29 16.83 47.06
CA ARG A 140 -1.44 17.39 48.12
C ARG A 140 -1.91 18.78 48.56
N GLU A 141 -2.39 19.60 47.64
CA GLU A 141 -2.96 20.93 47.93
C GLU A 141 -4.38 20.82 48.54
N ALA A 142 -5.15 19.79 48.19
CA ALA A 142 -6.48 19.52 48.75
C ALA A 142 -6.46 18.89 50.15
N GLY A 143 -5.29 18.57 50.71
CA GLY A 143 -5.16 18.03 52.08
C GLY A 143 -5.75 16.64 52.27
N VAL A 144 -5.85 15.83 51.21
CA VAL A 144 -6.26 14.43 51.31
C VAL A 144 -5.10 13.65 51.94
N PRO A 145 -5.32 12.92 53.06
CA PRO A 145 -4.23 12.16 53.68
C PRO A 145 -3.75 11.07 52.73
N ASP A 146 -2.44 11.02 52.54
CA ASP A 146 -1.75 9.94 51.83
C ASP A 146 -1.97 8.67 52.66
N THR A 147 -2.99 7.87 52.32
CA THR A 147 -3.10 6.49 52.82
C THR A 147 -1.97 5.67 52.20
N GLN A 148 -0.78 5.84 52.78
CA GLN A 148 0.23 4.80 52.83
C GLN A 148 -0.31 3.67 53.73
N ASP A 149 -1.13 2.79 53.16
CA ASP A 149 -1.23 1.44 53.71
C ASP A 149 0.01 0.66 53.25
N VAL A 150 1.01 0.69 54.11
CA VAL A 150 2.06 -0.32 54.18
C VAL A 150 1.40 -1.62 54.63
N ALA A 151 0.84 -2.38 53.67
CA ALA A 151 0.50 -3.78 53.87
C ALA A 151 1.65 -4.63 53.36
N ASP A 152 2.62 -4.84 54.24
CA ASP A 152 3.59 -5.93 54.14
C ASP A 152 2.79 -7.24 54.14
N SER A 153 2.58 -7.81 52.95
CA SER A 153 2.04 -9.15 52.77
C SER A 153 2.79 -9.84 51.64
N SER A 154 3.78 -10.61 52.07
CA SER A 154 4.50 -11.61 51.32
C SER A 154 3.53 -12.59 50.65
N THR A 155 3.17 -12.33 49.39
CA THR A 155 2.62 -13.38 48.52
C THR A 155 3.22 -13.24 47.13
N SER A 156 4.23 -14.07 46.86
CA SER A 156 4.84 -14.24 45.55
C SER A 156 3.82 -14.77 44.54
N MET A 157 3.31 -13.91 43.67
CA MET A 157 2.52 -14.30 42.50
C MET A 157 3.41 -14.36 41.24
N PRO A 158 3.45 -15.47 40.49
CA PRO A 158 4.31 -15.63 39.33
C PRO A 158 3.62 -15.03 38.09
N GLY A 159 3.81 -13.73 37.85
CA GLY A 159 3.07 -13.01 36.79
C GLY A 159 3.88 -12.46 35.63
N SER A 160 5.21 -12.32 35.74
CA SER A 160 6.01 -11.55 34.76
C SER A 160 6.82 -12.43 33.79
N ASN A 161 7.20 -13.64 34.20
CA ASN A 161 8.03 -14.54 33.37
C ASN A 161 7.25 -15.23 32.25
N THR A 162 5.91 -15.26 32.31
CA THR A 162 5.06 -15.97 31.34
C THR A 162 5.00 -15.28 29.99
N VAL A 163 4.96 -13.95 29.95
CA VAL A 163 4.86 -13.20 28.68
C VAL A 163 6.17 -13.29 27.87
N SER A 164 7.31 -13.11 28.54
CA SER A 164 8.64 -13.29 27.91
C SER A 164 8.84 -14.74 27.46
N SER A 165 8.42 -15.72 28.26
CA SER A 165 8.54 -17.15 27.89
C SER A 165 7.62 -17.56 26.72
N ALA A 166 6.46 -16.92 26.57
CA ALA A 166 5.55 -17.15 25.46
C ALA A 166 6.10 -16.59 24.15
N LEU A 167 6.74 -15.42 24.21
CA LEU A 167 7.40 -14.80 23.06
C LEU A 167 8.61 -15.63 22.60
N ASP A 168 9.43 -16.11 23.54
CA ASP A 168 10.59 -16.98 23.24
C ASP A 168 10.17 -18.33 22.64
N ARG A 169 9.09 -18.95 23.13
CA ARG A 169 8.54 -20.18 22.52
C ARG A 169 8.04 -19.95 21.10
N LEU A 170 7.43 -18.80 20.83
CA LEU A 170 6.89 -18.49 19.52
C LEU A 170 8.02 -18.25 18.51
N LEU A 171 9.10 -17.59 18.91
CA LEU A 171 10.31 -17.42 18.11
C LEU A 171 11.03 -18.75 17.85
N ALA A 172 11.14 -19.62 18.87
CA ALA A 172 11.77 -20.94 18.73
C ALA A 172 10.96 -21.93 17.87
N SER A 173 9.63 -21.79 17.82
CA SER A 173 8.78 -22.62 16.95
C SER A 173 8.88 -22.23 15.47
N ARG A 174 9.21 -20.97 15.19
CA ARG A 174 9.30 -20.42 13.83
C ARG A 174 10.61 -20.79 13.13
N THR A 175 11.67 -21.05 13.89
CA THR A 175 12.98 -21.49 13.38
C THR A 175 13.05 -22.98 13.07
N ARG A 176 12.14 -23.82 13.59
CA ARG A 176 12.07 -25.27 13.28
C ARG A 176 11.22 -25.61 12.05
N LYS A 177 10.64 -24.61 11.38
CA LYS A 177 9.78 -24.77 10.20
C LYS A 177 10.43 -24.22 8.91
N ALA A 178 11.76 -24.20 8.88
CA ALA A 178 12.59 -23.95 7.71
C ALA A 178 13.33 -25.24 7.33
#